data_AF-A0A1G3ARD2-F1
#
_entry.id   AF-A0A1G3ARD2-F1
#
_cell.length_a   1.000
_cell.length_b   1.000
_cell.length_c   1.000
_cell.angle_alpha   90.00
_cell.angle_beta   90.00
_cell.angle_gamma   90.00
#
_symmetry.space_group_name_H-M   'P 1'
#
loop_
_entity.id
_entity.type
_entity.pdbx_description
1 polymer ?
#
loop_
_entity_poly.entity_id
_entity_poly.type
_entity_poly.pdbx_seq_one_letter_code
_entity_poly.pdbx_strand_id
1 'polypeptide(L)'
;MKTTISKKCLVLLIPLLMFILNTITKTAICVENQYKCEKQEKRFQNSDFSRFHSDLERSFSGLEEKADNLEAMNQNLEGRINMLAAEKDKLNKAYVQMKAKQSALEKEHAKLKKRTSSLEVAYKKTSGKNKVATTSKQAKTPAKKTTAKSSQKGKSTSKTASNKVSSVGTGDMSTTQTQPPVVAVEKPSGMQRGDDASAINIKKINEKGVEYGKKGMYDEAIREFQKVAAMEPNMANIHYNLGLAYKKKGMIAEAEKEFTEYERLKNQSN
;
A
#
# COMPACT_ATOMS: atom_id res chain seq x y z
N MET A 1 99.85 -24.24 -26.46
CA MET A 1 99.71 -23.88 -25.03
C MET A 1 98.84 -24.93 -24.35
N LYS A 2 99.44 -25.83 -23.56
CA LYS A 2 98.70 -26.87 -22.82
C LYS A 2 98.25 -26.25 -21.49
N THR A 3 96.95 -25.98 -21.35
CA THR A 3 96.38 -25.45 -20.12
C THR A 3 96.22 -26.60 -19.11
N THR A 4 97.21 -26.76 -18.23
CA THR A 4 97.16 -27.69 -17.09
C THR A 4 96.25 -27.11 -16.01
N ILE A 5 94.97 -27.43 -16.06
CA ILE A 5 94.02 -27.09 -14.99
C ILE A 5 94.47 -27.83 -13.72
N SER A 6 94.78 -27.09 -12.65
CA SER A 6 95.19 -27.67 -11.37
C SER A 6 94.08 -28.58 -10.82
N LYS A 7 94.44 -29.77 -10.32
CA LYS A 7 93.50 -30.71 -9.68
C LYS A 7 92.69 -30.04 -8.57
N LYS A 8 93.23 -29.02 -7.89
CA LYS A 8 92.53 -28.21 -6.88
C LYS A 8 91.41 -27.35 -7.47
N CYS A 9 91.56 -26.88 -8.70
CA CYS A 9 90.55 -26.10 -9.42
C CYS A 9 89.40 -27.01 -9.88
N LEU A 10 89.70 -28.24 -10.30
CA LEU A 10 88.69 -29.25 -10.65
C LEU A 10 87.83 -29.65 -9.45
N VAL A 11 88.44 -29.80 -8.26
CA VAL A 11 87.73 -30.14 -7.01
C VAL A 11 86.74 -29.06 -6.57
N LEU A 12 86.98 -27.78 -6.91
CA LEU A 12 86.05 -26.68 -6.61
C LEU A 12 85.01 -26.45 -7.72
N LEU A 13 85.33 -26.80 -8.96
CA LEU A 13 84.41 -26.65 -10.10
C LEU A 13 83.25 -27.66 -10.04
N ILE A 14 83.51 -28.89 -9.60
CA ILE A 14 82.52 -29.96 -9.49
C ILE A 14 81.36 -29.60 -8.54
N PRO A 15 81.57 -29.17 -7.28
CA PRO A 15 80.48 -28.80 -6.38
C PRO A 15 79.72 -27.56 -6.85
N LEU A 16 80.40 -26.61 -7.50
CA LEU A 16 79.76 -25.44 -8.11
C LEU A 16 78.83 -25.85 -9.26
N LEU A 17 79.30 -26.74 -10.14
CA LEU A 17 78.50 -27.29 -11.24
C LEU A 17 77.30 -28.08 -10.71
N MET A 18 77.49 -28.91 -9.68
CA MET A 18 76.41 -29.67 -9.04
C MET A 18 75.39 -28.75 -8.36
N PHE A 19 75.83 -27.65 -7.74
CA PHE A 19 74.94 -26.64 -7.15
C PHE A 19 74.12 -25.93 -8.22
N ILE A 20 74.74 -25.53 -9.33
CA ILE A 20 74.07 -24.91 -10.49
C ILE A 20 73.06 -25.87 -11.12
N LEU A 21 73.42 -27.14 -11.31
CA LEU A 21 72.50 -28.15 -11.84
C LEU A 21 71.32 -28.40 -10.89
N ASN A 22 71.54 -28.39 -9.58
CA ASN A 22 70.50 -28.55 -8.56
C ASN A 22 69.55 -27.33 -8.48
N THR A 23 70.08 -26.10 -8.62
CA THR A 23 69.24 -24.90 -8.65
C THR A 23 68.40 -24.83 -9.93
N ILE A 24 68.98 -25.16 -11.09
CA ILE A 24 68.25 -25.23 -12.37
C ILE A 24 67.16 -26.31 -12.34
N THR A 25 67.44 -27.49 -11.80
CA THR A 25 66.42 -28.55 -11.69
C THR A 25 65.30 -28.17 -10.73
N LYS A 26 65.61 -27.54 -9.58
CA LYS A 26 64.58 -27.02 -8.66
C LYS A 26 63.71 -25.94 -9.29
N THR A 27 64.30 -24.97 -10.00
CA THR A 27 63.54 -23.91 -10.67
C THR A 27 62.69 -24.47 -11.81
N ALA A 28 63.20 -25.43 -12.59
CA ALA A 28 62.43 -26.11 -13.64
C ALA A 28 61.21 -26.86 -13.08
N ILE A 29 61.38 -27.63 -12.00
CA ILE A 29 60.26 -28.32 -11.32
C ILE A 29 59.23 -27.31 -10.79
N CYS A 30 59.69 -26.19 -10.24
CA CYS A 30 58.81 -25.14 -9.72
C CYS A 30 57.96 -24.52 -10.85
N VAL A 31 58.58 -24.19 -11.98
CA VAL A 31 57.89 -23.65 -13.18
C VAL A 31 56.90 -24.65 -13.76
N GLU A 32 57.28 -25.94 -13.85
CA GLU A 32 56.39 -26.98 -14.37
C GLU A 32 55.17 -27.20 -13.45
N ASN A 33 55.37 -27.18 -12.12
CA ASN A 33 54.28 -27.24 -11.15
C ASN A 33 53.38 -26.01 -11.23
N GLN A 34 53.96 -24.82 -11.39
CA GLN A 34 53.19 -23.58 -11.58
C GLN A 34 52.32 -23.64 -12.83
N TYR A 35 52.86 -24.13 -13.96
CA TYR A 35 52.10 -24.33 -15.19
C TYR A 35 50.97 -25.36 -15.02
N LYS A 36 51.22 -26.46 -14.31
CA LYS A 36 50.20 -27.48 -14.00
C LYS A 36 49.08 -26.89 -13.13
N CYS A 37 49.41 -26.11 -12.10
CA CYS A 37 48.43 -25.41 -11.28
C CYS A 37 47.60 -24.42 -12.10
N GLU A 38 48.24 -23.58 -12.92
CA GLU A 38 47.53 -22.60 -13.76
C GLU A 38 46.60 -23.29 -14.78
N LYS A 39 47.01 -24.43 -15.32
CA LYS A 39 46.17 -25.23 -16.23
C LYS A 39 44.97 -25.85 -15.50
N GLN A 40 45.15 -26.31 -14.27
CA GLN A 40 44.04 -26.82 -13.44
C GLN A 40 43.09 -25.72 -13.01
N GLU A 41 43.61 -24.54 -12.65
CA GLU A 41 42.82 -23.34 -12.36
C GLU A 41 41.94 -22.98 -13.55
N LYS A 42 42.52 -22.87 -14.76
CA LYS A 42 41.75 -22.60 -15.99
C LYS A 42 40.70 -23.68 -16.29
N ARG A 43 40.98 -24.95 -16.00
CA ARG A 43 39.99 -26.04 -16.14
C ARG A 43 38.86 -25.90 -15.13
N PHE A 44 39.18 -25.52 -13.90
CA PHE A 44 38.19 -25.28 -12.85
C PHE A 44 37.31 -24.07 -13.19
N GLN A 45 37.89 -22.93 -13.58
CA GLN A 45 37.16 -21.73 -13.98
C GLN A 45 36.24 -21.98 -15.19
N ASN A 46 36.64 -22.88 -16.09
CA ASN A 46 35.82 -23.28 -17.25
C ASN A 46 34.85 -24.43 -16.96
N SER A 47 34.87 -24.99 -15.75
CA SER A 47 34.00 -26.10 -15.38
C SER A 47 32.58 -25.62 -15.09
N ASP A 48 31.61 -26.51 -15.29
CA ASP A 48 30.20 -26.25 -14.94
C ASP A 48 30.03 -25.96 -13.45
N PHE A 49 30.89 -26.52 -12.58
CA PHE A 49 30.88 -26.25 -11.16
C PHE A 49 31.26 -24.81 -10.82
N SER A 50 32.28 -24.25 -11.48
CA SER A 50 32.68 -22.85 -11.25
C SER A 50 31.60 -21.87 -11.75
N ARG A 51 30.97 -22.16 -12.90
CA ARG A 51 29.82 -21.40 -13.38
C ARG A 51 28.66 -21.45 -12.39
N PHE A 52 28.31 -22.64 -11.91
CA PHE A 52 27.29 -22.82 -10.88
C PHE A 52 27.61 -22.04 -9.60
N HIS A 53 28.87 -22.07 -9.14
CA HIS A 53 29.28 -21.33 -7.96
C HIS A 53 29.12 -19.81 -8.16
N SER A 54 29.53 -19.28 -9.32
CA SER A 54 29.38 -17.87 -9.64
C SER A 54 27.91 -17.45 -9.77
N ASP A 55 27.06 -18.27 -10.37
CA ASP A 55 25.62 -18.03 -10.47
C ASP A 55 24.96 -18.05 -9.07
N LEU A 56 25.39 -18.97 -8.20
CA LEU A 56 24.94 -19.05 -6.83
C LEU A 56 25.36 -17.83 -6.02
N GLU A 57 26.61 -17.39 -6.14
CA GLU A 57 27.14 -16.19 -5.49
C GLU A 57 26.38 -14.93 -5.94
N ARG A 58 26.14 -14.79 -7.25
CA ARG A 58 25.31 -13.71 -7.81
C ARG A 58 23.88 -13.74 -7.26
N SER A 59 23.33 -14.94 -7.07
CA SER A 59 21.99 -15.13 -6.48
C SER A 59 21.96 -14.70 -5.02
N PHE A 60 22.99 -15.03 -4.23
CA PHE A 60 23.13 -14.59 -2.84
C PHE A 60 23.30 -13.07 -2.74
N SER A 61 24.17 -12.45 -3.53
CA SER A 61 24.30 -10.99 -3.56
C SER A 61 22.98 -10.30 -3.90
N GLY A 62 22.21 -10.85 -4.85
CA GLY A 62 20.89 -10.34 -5.19
C GLY A 62 19.84 -10.53 -4.09
N LEU A 63 20.01 -11.51 -3.20
CA LEU A 63 19.17 -11.69 -2.01
C LEU A 63 19.55 -10.71 -0.89
N GLU A 64 20.84 -10.48 -0.68
CA GLU A 64 21.35 -9.49 0.28
C GLU A 64 20.87 -8.09 -0.09
N GLU A 65 20.98 -7.68 -1.36
CA GLU A 65 20.48 -6.38 -1.81
C GLU A 65 18.96 -6.23 -1.59
N LYS A 66 18.19 -7.30 -1.80
CA LYS A 66 16.75 -7.29 -1.52
C LYS A 66 16.46 -7.18 -0.02
N ALA A 67 17.26 -7.81 0.83
CA ALA A 67 17.13 -7.71 2.28
C ALA A 67 17.38 -6.28 2.76
N ASP A 68 18.47 -5.65 2.29
CA ASP A 68 18.83 -4.27 2.63
C ASP A 68 17.75 -3.28 2.18
N ASN A 69 17.22 -3.47 0.96
CA ASN A 69 16.12 -2.66 0.45
C ASN A 69 14.85 -2.81 1.30
N LEU A 70 14.56 -4.02 1.78
CA LEU A 70 13.41 -4.29 2.64
C LEU A 70 13.59 -3.63 4.01
N GLU A 71 14.81 -3.66 4.56
CA GLU A 71 15.14 -3.01 5.82
C GLU A 71 15.01 -1.49 5.72
N ALA A 72 15.50 -0.87 4.64
CA ALA A 72 15.33 0.55 4.38
C ALA A 72 13.84 0.94 4.24
N MET A 73 13.03 0.10 3.58
CA MET A 73 11.58 0.32 3.49
C MET A 73 10.89 0.23 4.85
N ASN A 74 11.29 -0.71 5.71
CA ASN A 74 10.76 -0.84 7.06
C ASN A 74 11.10 0.39 7.91
N GLN A 75 12.33 0.88 7.85
CA GLN A 75 12.72 2.12 8.56
C GLN A 75 11.91 3.33 8.08
N ASN A 76 11.64 3.43 6.77
CA ASN A 76 10.76 4.48 6.23
C ASN A 76 9.34 4.39 6.79
N LEU A 77 8.77 3.18 6.83
CA LEU A 77 7.43 2.93 7.36
C LEU A 77 7.35 3.26 8.86
N GLU A 78 8.35 2.89 9.65
CA GLU A 78 8.44 3.25 11.07
C GLU A 78 8.44 4.77 11.26
N GLY A 79 9.23 5.50 10.45
CA GLY A 79 9.22 6.96 10.45
C GLY A 79 7.83 7.56 10.19
N ARG A 80 7.10 6.99 9.21
CA ARG A 80 5.73 7.43 8.89
C ARG A 80 4.73 7.10 10.02
N ILE A 81 4.87 5.94 10.66
CA ILE A 81 4.04 5.55 11.81
C ILE A 81 4.24 6.54 12.96
N ASN A 82 5.49 6.90 13.27
CA ASN A 82 5.80 7.86 14.32
C ASN A 82 5.21 9.25 14.03
N MET A 83 5.29 9.71 12.78
CA MET A 83 4.67 10.97 12.36
C MET A 83 3.15 10.94 12.51
N LEU A 84 2.49 9.86 12.09
CA LEU A 84 1.04 9.68 12.24
C LEU A 84 0.61 9.60 13.70
N ALA A 85 1.41 8.97 14.57
CA ALA A 85 1.16 8.95 16.01
C ALA A 85 1.19 10.37 16.60
N ALA A 86 2.18 11.19 16.22
CA ALA A 86 2.27 12.58 16.67
C ALA A 86 1.08 13.43 16.16
N GLU A 87 0.62 13.21 14.94
CA GLU A 87 -0.54 13.90 14.38
C GLU A 87 -1.85 13.49 15.10
N LYS A 88 -2.00 12.20 15.38
CA LYS A 88 -3.11 11.67 16.19
C LYS A 88 -3.17 12.33 17.56
N ASP A 89 -2.04 12.53 18.23
CA ASP A 89 -2.00 13.20 19.53
C ASP A 89 -2.40 14.67 19.46
N LYS A 90 -1.97 15.39 18.41
CA LYS A 90 -2.42 16.77 18.16
C LYS A 90 -3.92 16.83 17.94
N LEU A 91 -4.47 15.93 17.11
CA LEU A 91 -5.89 15.85 16.83
C LEU A 91 -6.69 15.52 18.10
N ASN A 92 -6.19 14.61 18.93
CA ASN A 92 -6.84 14.24 20.18
C ASN A 92 -6.90 15.42 21.17
N LYS A 93 -5.81 16.19 21.27
CA LYS A 93 -5.79 17.45 22.07
C LYS A 93 -6.80 18.46 21.55
N ALA A 94 -6.87 18.66 20.23
CA ALA A 94 -7.84 19.56 19.61
C ALA A 94 -9.28 19.10 19.84
N TYR A 95 -9.54 17.79 19.74
CA TYR A 95 -10.84 17.19 20.02
C TYR A 95 -11.30 17.44 21.47
N VAL A 96 -10.42 17.22 22.44
CA VAL A 96 -10.72 17.49 23.86
C VAL A 96 -11.04 18.97 24.08
N GLN A 97 -10.28 19.89 23.46
CA GLN A 97 -10.55 21.32 23.53
C GLN A 97 -11.89 21.70 22.90
N MET A 98 -12.21 21.15 21.73
CA MET A 98 -13.49 21.37 21.06
C MET A 98 -14.66 20.89 21.93
N LYS A 99 -14.54 19.71 22.53
CA LYS A 99 -15.56 19.14 23.42
C LYS A 99 -15.77 20.00 24.68
N ALA A 100 -14.70 20.56 25.25
CA ALA A 100 -14.80 21.51 26.35
C ALA A 100 -15.53 22.80 25.94
N LYS A 101 -15.20 23.36 24.77
CA LYS A 101 -15.89 24.54 24.21
C LYS A 101 -17.37 24.27 23.94
N GLN A 102 -17.70 23.10 23.41
CA GLN A 102 -19.09 22.69 23.19
C GLN A 102 -19.88 22.67 24.50
N SER A 103 -19.33 22.07 25.57
CA SER A 103 -19.98 22.06 26.88
C SER A 103 -20.18 23.47 27.45
N ALA A 104 -19.21 24.37 27.25
CA ALA A 104 -19.35 25.77 27.66
C ALA A 104 -20.47 26.48 26.89
N LEU A 105 -20.54 26.27 25.57
CA LEU A 105 -21.59 26.83 24.72
C LEU A 105 -22.98 26.35 25.14
N GLU A 106 -23.13 25.06 25.47
CA GLU A 106 -24.38 24.48 25.95
C GLU A 106 -24.86 25.11 27.26
N LYS A 107 -23.94 25.42 28.18
CA LYS A 107 -24.25 26.13 29.44
C LYS A 107 -24.74 27.55 29.17
N GLU A 108 -24.09 28.28 28.27
CA GLU A 108 -24.52 29.63 27.88
C GLU A 108 -25.90 29.60 27.19
N HIS A 109 -26.12 28.65 26.28
CA HIS A 109 -27.42 28.44 25.65
C HIS A 109 -28.52 28.18 26.69
N ALA A 110 -28.24 27.40 27.72
CA ALA A 110 -29.17 27.14 28.81
C ALA A 110 -29.48 28.41 29.64
N LYS A 111 -28.48 29.26 29.91
CA LYS A 111 -28.68 30.55 30.60
C LYS A 111 -29.54 31.51 29.76
N LEU A 112 -29.22 31.64 28.47
CA LEU A 112 -29.99 32.46 27.52
C LEU A 112 -31.44 31.98 27.41
N LYS A 113 -31.66 30.66 27.38
CA LYS A 113 -33.02 30.08 27.39
C LYS A 113 -33.82 30.44 28.64
N LYS A 114 -33.18 30.49 29.81
CA LYS A 114 -33.83 30.95 31.05
C LYS A 114 -34.19 32.45 30.97
N ARG A 115 -33.25 33.30 30.55
CA ARG A 115 -33.48 34.75 30.41
C ARG A 115 -34.59 35.08 29.43
N THR A 116 -34.62 34.42 28.27
CA THR A 116 -35.67 34.59 27.25
C THR A 116 -37.04 34.18 27.79
N SER A 117 -37.14 33.07 28.50
CA SER A 117 -38.38 32.66 29.16
C SER A 117 -38.86 33.71 30.17
N SER A 118 -37.96 34.26 30.99
CA SER A 118 -38.31 35.33 31.93
C SER A 118 -38.75 36.63 31.25
N LEU A 119 -38.09 37.01 30.15
CA LEU A 119 -38.45 38.17 29.33
C LEU A 119 -39.84 38.00 28.68
N GLU A 120 -40.14 36.81 28.16
CA GLU A 120 -41.44 36.46 27.60
C GLU A 120 -42.56 36.64 28.64
N VAL A 121 -42.34 36.19 29.88
CA VAL A 121 -43.28 36.39 30.99
C VAL A 121 -43.45 37.87 31.33
N ALA A 122 -42.35 38.62 31.43
CA ALA A 122 -42.39 40.06 31.71
C ALA A 122 -43.14 40.83 30.62
N TYR A 123 -42.88 40.52 29.35
CA TYR A 123 -43.54 41.12 28.19
C TYR A 123 -45.05 40.84 28.17
N LYS A 124 -45.48 39.60 28.45
CA LYS A 124 -46.91 39.27 28.58
C LYS A 124 -47.57 40.07 29.71
N LYS A 125 -46.85 40.26 30.83
CA LYS A 125 -47.35 41.01 32.00
C LYS A 125 -47.49 42.51 31.71
N THR A 126 -46.62 43.10 30.90
CA THR A 126 -46.73 44.52 30.50
C THR A 126 -47.72 44.73 29.35
N SER A 127 -47.80 43.80 28.39
CA SER A 127 -48.84 43.79 27.34
C SER A 127 -50.26 43.67 27.90
N GLY A 128 -50.45 42.90 28.98
CA GLY A 128 -51.74 42.79 29.68
C GLY A 128 -52.14 44.03 30.50
N LYS A 129 -51.18 44.91 30.85
CA LYS A 129 -51.45 46.16 31.62
C LYS A 129 -51.72 47.39 30.75
N ASN A 130 -51.46 47.31 29.44
CA ASN A 130 -51.77 48.38 28.48
C ASN A 130 -53.17 48.30 27.86
N LYS A 131 -54.09 47.50 28.44
CA LYS A 131 -55.52 47.65 28.17
C LYS A 131 -56.13 48.48 29.30
N VAL A 132 -56.71 49.62 28.91
CA VAL A 132 -57.43 50.61 29.72
C VAL A 132 -56.56 51.76 30.25
N ALA A 133 -56.13 52.62 29.32
CA ALA A 133 -56.33 54.06 29.45
C ALA A 133 -56.37 54.70 28.05
N THR A 134 -57.29 55.64 27.87
CA THR A 134 -57.47 56.55 26.73
C THR A 134 -58.15 56.00 25.46
N THR A 135 -59.46 56.25 25.44
CA THR A 135 -60.27 56.65 24.29
C THR A 135 -59.55 57.64 23.36
N SER A 136 -59.52 57.37 22.05
CA SER A 136 -60.16 58.23 21.03
C SER A 136 -59.88 57.73 19.59
N LYS A 137 -61.00 57.52 18.89
CA LYS A 137 -61.32 57.73 17.46
C LYS A 137 -60.38 57.29 16.31
N GLN A 138 -61.06 56.58 15.38
CA GLN A 138 -60.88 56.50 13.91
C GLN A 138 -59.71 55.64 13.40
N ALA A 139 -59.85 54.74 12.41
CA ALA A 139 -60.95 54.39 11.52
C ALA A 139 -60.74 52.98 10.93
N LYS A 140 -61.87 52.32 10.61
CA LYS A 140 -62.13 51.31 9.56
C LYS A 140 -61.03 50.32 9.11
N THR A 141 -61.20 49.07 9.56
CA THR A 141 -61.35 47.77 8.82
C THR A 141 -61.21 47.72 7.27
N PRO A 142 -61.09 46.52 6.63
CA PRO A 142 -60.93 45.14 7.17
C PRO A 142 -59.97 44.18 6.41
N ALA A 143 -59.72 43.02 7.05
CA ALA A 143 -59.62 41.66 6.47
C ALA A 143 -58.42 41.31 5.56
N LYS A 144 -57.86 40.09 5.54
CA LYS A 144 -57.96 38.83 6.30
C LYS A 144 -56.91 37.90 5.66
N LYS A 145 -56.59 36.81 6.36
CA LYS A 145 -56.07 35.50 5.89
C LYS A 145 -54.55 35.24 5.98
N THR A 146 -54.24 34.39 6.97
CA THR A 146 -53.46 33.12 6.92
C THR A 146 -51.96 33.25 6.60
N THR A 147 -51.04 32.66 7.37
CA THR A 147 -50.96 31.23 7.71
C THR A 147 -50.14 30.94 8.97
N ALA A 148 -50.50 29.82 9.60
CA ALA A 148 -49.96 29.29 10.83
C ALA A 148 -48.54 28.70 10.70
N LYS A 149 -47.86 28.68 11.84
CA LYS A 149 -46.67 27.90 12.17
C LYS A 149 -47.07 26.78 13.13
N SER A 150 -46.63 25.55 12.87
CA SER A 150 -46.51 24.47 13.86
C SER A 150 -45.52 23.45 13.27
N SER A 151 -44.29 23.28 13.74
CA SER A 151 -43.88 22.54 14.96
C SER A 151 -44.63 21.22 15.14
N GLN A 152 -43.94 20.09 15.04
CA GLN A 152 -43.64 19.30 16.23
C GLN A 152 -42.63 18.16 15.99
N LYS A 153 -41.94 17.89 17.10
CA LYS A 153 -40.89 16.94 17.38
C LYS A 153 -41.52 15.63 17.89
N GLY A 154 -41.04 14.48 17.42
CA GLY A 154 -41.36 13.16 17.96
C GLY A 154 -40.08 12.38 18.29
N LYS A 155 -40.09 11.68 19.41
CA LYS A 155 -38.97 11.02 20.12
C LYS A 155 -39.25 9.52 20.20
N SER A 156 -38.26 8.66 19.94
CA SER A 156 -38.04 7.34 20.58
C SER A 156 -36.60 6.91 20.24
N THR A 157 -35.66 6.51 21.11
CA THR A 157 -35.53 5.51 22.18
C THR A 157 -35.61 4.03 21.75
N SER A 158 -34.41 3.46 21.65
CA SER A 158 -33.89 2.12 21.99
C SER A 158 -34.52 0.84 21.41
N LYS A 159 -33.65 -0.04 20.87
CA LYS A 159 -33.35 -1.36 21.47
C LYS A 159 -32.19 -2.09 20.78
N THR A 160 -31.36 -2.67 21.64
CA THR A 160 -30.34 -3.70 21.42
C THR A 160 -30.97 -5.04 21.01
N ALA A 161 -30.30 -5.82 20.16
CA ALA A 161 -30.36 -7.28 20.21
C ALA A 161 -29.11 -7.89 19.54
N SER A 162 -28.26 -8.50 20.37
CA SER A 162 -27.30 -9.52 19.98
C SER A 162 -28.05 -10.82 19.65
N ASN A 163 -27.49 -11.67 18.79
CA ASN A 163 -27.66 -13.11 18.95
C ASN A 163 -26.39 -13.87 18.55
N LYS A 164 -26.11 -14.92 19.34
CA LYS A 164 -24.86 -15.65 19.44
C LYS A 164 -25.15 -17.16 19.28
N VAL A 165 -24.38 -17.80 18.38
CA VAL A 165 -23.81 -19.18 18.41
C VAL A 165 -24.71 -20.42 18.32
N SER A 166 -24.28 -21.39 17.50
CA SER A 166 -23.90 -22.81 17.84
C SER A 166 -23.77 -23.63 16.54
N SER A 167 -22.56 -24.09 16.13
CA SER A 167 -21.96 -25.46 16.27
C SER A 167 -22.72 -26.57 15.50
N VAL A 168 -22.17 -27.63 14.87
CA VAL A 168 -20.87 -28.29 14.63
C VAL A 168 -21.20 -29.43 13.63
N GLY A 169 -20.24 -29.91 12.81
CA GLY A 169 -20.39 -31.19 12.09
C GLY A 169 -19.40 -31.42 10.96
N THR A 170 -18.54 -32.41 11.12
CA THR A 170 -17.46 -32.92 10.26
C THR A 170 -17.95 -33.66 9.00
N GLY A 171 -17.13 -33.69 7.94
CA GLY A 171 -17.11 -34.80 6.98
C GLY A 171 -17.05 -34.42 5.49
N ASP A 172 -15.95 -34.84 4.88
CA ASP A 172 -15.77 -35.27 3.48
C ASP A 172 -15.37 -34.31 2.36
N MET A 173 -14.27 -34.74 1.74
CA MET A 173 -13.69 -34.28 0.49
C MET A 173 -14.67 -34.49 -0.66
N SER A 174 -14.85 -33.47 -1.50
CA SER A 174 -14.99 -33.70 -2.94
C SER A 174 -14.61 -32.44 -3.70
N THR A 175 -13.59 -32.59 -4.54
CA THR A 175 -13.19 -31.65 -5.58
C THR A 175 -14.36 -31.36 -6.51
N THR A 176 -14.80 -30.11 -6.58
CA THR A 176 -15.54 -29.62 -7.76
C THR A 176 -15.15 -28.18 -8.02
N GLN A 177 -14.31 -28.02 -9.04
CA GLN A 177 -14.02 -26.75 -9.67
C GLN A 177 -15.34 -26.08 -10.05
N THR A 178 -15.64 -24.94 -9.43
CA THR A 178 -16.68 -24.05 -9.93
C THR A 178 -15.97 -22.78 -10.38
N GLN A 179 -15.71 -22.72 -11.69
CA GLN A 179 -15.27 -21.48 -12.34
C GLN A 179 -16.31 -20.39 -12.06
N PRO A 180 -15.92 -19.18 -11.61
CA PRO A 180 -16.80 -18.02 -11.76
C PRO A 180 -17.00 -17.75 -13.27
N PRO A 181 -18.21 -17.34 -13.68
CA PRO A 181 -18.60 -17.33 -15.08
C PRO A 181 -17.74 -16.34 -15.87
N VAL A 182 -17.16 -16.84 -16.95
CA VAL A 182 -16.50 -16.06 -18.00
C VAL A 182 -17.61 -15.26 -18.68
N VAL A 183 -17.91 -14.06 -18.18
CA VAL A 183 -18.83 -13.15 -18.87
C VAL A 183 -18.06 -12.52 -20.02
N ALA A 184 -18.33 -13.03 -21.23
CA ALA A 184 -18.02 -12.33 -22.46
C ALA A 184 -18.80 -11.01 -22.47
N VAL A 185 -18.12 -9.91 -22.16
CA VAL A 185 -18.66 -8.56 -22.39
C VAL A 185 -18.20 -8.14 -23.77
N GLU A 186 -19.17 -8.00 -24.68
CA GLU A 186 -18.95 -7.52 -26.05
C GLU A 186 -18.26 -6.15 -26.03
N LYS A 187 -17.25 -6.02 -26.87
CA LYS A 187 -16.41 -4.83 -27.00
C LYS A 187 -17.19 -3.76 -27.78
N PRO A 188 -17.53 -2.58 -27.23
CA PRO A 188 -18.07 -1.50 -28.03
C PRO A 188 -16.91 -0.87 -28.80
N SER A 189 -16.92 -1.08 -30.12
CA SER A 189 -16.02 -0.43 -31.06
C SER A 189 -16.35 1.06 -31.12
N GLY A 190 -15.45 1.88 -30.58
CA GLY A 190 -15.33 3.31 -30.84
C GLY A 190 -16.27 4.20 -30.03
N MET A 191 -15.70 5.01 -29.13
CA MET A 191 -16.22 6.37 -28.91
C MET A 191 -15.16 7.26 -28.28
N GLN A 192 -15.03 8.47 -28.83
CA GLN A 192 -14.02 9.47 -28.47
C GLN A 192 -14.28 10.13 -27.11
N ARG A 193 -13.17 10.61 -26.56
CA ARG A 193 -13.04 11.48 -25.37
C ARG A 193 -14.17 12.51 -25.26
N GLY A 194 -14.89 12.43 -24.14
CA GLY A 194 -15.76 13.46 -23.61
C GLY A 194 -16.05 13.16 -22.15
N ASP A 195 -16.06 14.21 -21.33
CA ASP A 195 -16.77 14.33 -20.04
C ASP A 195 -15.96 13.95 -18.78
N ASP A 196 -15.45 14.98 -18.11
CA ASP A 196 -14.80 14.93 -16.79
C ASP A 196 -15.58 14.15 -15.72
N ALA A 197 -16.90 14.02 -15.90
CA ALA A 197 -17.77 13.19 -15.06
C ALA A 197 -17.42 11.69 -15.12
N SER A 198 -16.98 11.18 -16.28
CA SER A 198 -16.54 9.79 -16.44
C SER A 198 -15.21 9.55 -15.75
N ALA A 199 -14.25 10.46 -15.89
CA ALA A 199 -12.96 10.41 -15.19
C ALA A 199 -13.11 10.53 -13.67
N ILE A 200 -14.02 11.40 -13.18
CA ILE A 200 -14.37 11.50 -11.75
C ILE A 200 -14.96 10.17 -11.25
N ASN A 201 -15.80 9.51 -12.05
CA ASN A 201 -16.41 8.23 -11.67
C ASN A 201 -15.37 7.09 -11.66
N ILE A 202 -14.48 7.01 -12.66
CA ILE A 202 -13.39 6.04 -12.74
C ILE A 202 -12.46 6.16 -11.52
N LYS A 203 -12.03 7.38 -11.17
CA LYS A 203 -11.20 7.63 -10.01
C LYS A 203 -11.89 7.18 -8.71
N LYS A 204 -13.18 7.48 -8.56
CA LYS A 204 -13.98 7.07 -7.40
C LYS A 204 -14.16 5.56 -7.30
N ILE A 205 -14.35 4.86 -8.41
CA ILE A 205 -14.46 3.39 -8.45
C ILE A 205 -13.11 2.76 -8.08
N ASN A 206 -12.00 3.29 -8.61
CA ASN A 206 -10.65 2.84 -8.26
C ASN A 206 -10.35 3.03 -6.76
N GLU A 207 -10.65 4.21 -6.20
CA GLU A 207 -10.47 4.49 -4.78
C GLU A 207 -11.25 3.49 -3.88
N LYS A 208 -12.48 3.13 -4.28
CA LYS A 208 -13.26 2.09 -3.59
C LYS A 208 -12.60 0.72 -3.67
N GLY A 209 -12.11 0.32 -4.86
CA GLY A 209 -11.39 -0.95 -5.03
C GLY A 209 -10.16 -1.04 -4.11
N VAL A 210 -9.39 0.06 -4.02
CA VAL A 210 -8.25 0.15 -3.10
C VAL A 210 -8.67 0.05 -1.64
N GLU A 211 -9.78 0.69 -1.26
CA GLU A 211 -10.30 0.61 0.11
C GLU A 211 -10.75 -0.81 0.47
N TYR A 212 -11.44 -1.50 -0.43
CA TYR A 212 -11.82 -2.91 -0.25
C TYR A 212 -10.59 -3.81 -0.12
N GLY A 213 -9.57 -3.60 -0.96
CA GLY A 213 -8.30 -4.34 -0.88
C GLY A 213 -7.59 -4.15 0.46
N LYS A 214 -7.57 -2.92 1.00
CA LYS A 214 -7.01 -2.62 2.34
C LYS A 214 -7.78 -3.30 3.46
N LYS A 215 -9.10 -3.52 3.30
CA LYS A 215 -9.95 -4.22 4.26
C LYS A 215 -9.90 -5.75 4.12
N GLY A 216 -9.14 -6.28 3.17
CA GLY A 216 -9.08 -7.72 2.87
C GLY A 216 -10.30 -8.26 2.11
N MET A 217 -11.17 -7.37 1.63
CA MET A 217 -12.38 -7.69 0.86
C MET A 217 -12.01 -7.84 -0.62
N TYR A 218 -11.27 -8.91 -0.94
CA TYR A 218 -10.64 -9.07 -2.24
C TYR A 218 -11.64 -9.28 -3.38
N ASP A 219 -12.77 -9.96 -3.12
CA ASP A 219 -13.84 -10.15 -4.11
C ASP A 219 -14.45 -8.83 -4.55
N GLU A 220 -14.73 -7.94 -3.61
CA GLU A 220 -15.26 -6.61 -3.87
C GLU A 220 -14.24 -5.72 -4.55
N ALA A 221 -12.96 -5.82 -4.15
CA ALA A 221 -11.87 -5.09 -4.79
C ALA A 221 -11.72 -5.48 -6.27
N ILE A 222 -11.71 -6.79 -6.57
CA ILE A 222 -11.64 -7.32 -7.94
C ILE A 222 -12.78 -6.77 -8.78
N ARG A 223 -14.01 -6.84 -8.27
CA ARG A 223 -15.19 -6.35 -9.00
C ARG A 223 -15.14 -4.85 -9.29
N GLU A 224 -14.67 -4.02 -8.37
CA GLU A 224 -14.53 -2.58 -8.63
C GLU A 224 -13.42 -2.30 -9.65
N PHE A 225 -12.28 -2.99 -9.56
CA PHE A 225 -11.21 -2.81 -10.55
C PHE A 225 -11.59 -3.33 -11.94
N GLN A 226 -12.34 -4.43 -12.06
CA GLN A 226 -12.86 -4.93 -13.33
C GLN A 226 -13.77 -3.90 -14.04
N LYS A 227 -14.58 -3.14 -13.28
CA LYS A 227 -15.37 -2.04 -13.85
C LYS A 227 -14.48 -0.98 -14.47
N VAL A 228 -13.37 -0.63 -13.82
CA VAL A 228 -12.42 0.34 -14.36
C VAL A 228 -11.72 -0.21 -15.60
N ALA A 229 -11.28 -1.47 -15.57
CA ALA A 229 -10.65 -2.12 -16.71
C ALA A 229 -11.59 -2.22 -17.93
N ALA A 230 -12.91 -2.32 -17.71
CA ALA A 230 -13.90 -2.29 -18.79
C ALA A 230 -14.10 -0.89 -19.40
N MET A 231 -13.95 0.17 -18.59
CA MET A 231 -14.08 1.57 -19.04
C MET A 231 -12.79 2.05 -19.72
N GLU A 232 -11.64 1.78 -19.11
CA GLU A 232 -10.33 2.13 -19.63
C GLU A 232 -9.39 0.92 -19.63
N PRO A 233 -9.41 0.12 -20.71
CA PRO A 233 -8.58 -1.08 -20.83
C PRO A 233 -7.08 -0.79 -20.92
N ASN A 234 -6.68 0.45 -21.18
CA ASN A 234 -5.29 0.84 -21.35
C ASN A 234 -4.65 1.39 -20.05
N MET A 235 -5.41 1.43 -18.95
CA MET A 235 -4.90 1.87 -17.65
C MET A 235 -4.06 0.77 -16.98
N ALA A 236 -2.74 0.81 -17.21
CA ALA A 236 -1.81 -0.18 -16.67
C ALA A 236 -1.94 -0.38 -15.14
N ASN A 237 -2.05 0.71 -14.38
CA ASN A 237 -2.22 0.67 -12.92
C ASN A 237 -3.40 -0.17 -12.43
N ILE A 238 -4.48 -0.28 -13.21
CA ILE A 238 -5.67 -1.07 -12.84
C ILE A 238 -5.38 -2.57 -12.98
N HIS A 239 -4.68 -2.97 -14.04
CA HIS A 239 -4.22 -4.36 -14.21
C HIS A 239 -3.26 -4.78 -13.10
N TYR A 240 -2.37 -3.90 -12.66
CA TYR A 240 -1.53 -4.15 -11.50
C TYR A 240 -2.35 -4.37 -10.20
N ASN A 241 -3.35 -3.51 -9.97
CA ASN A 241 -4.21 -3.62 -8.79
C ASN A 241 -5.11 -4.88 -8.82
N LEU A 242 -5.59 -5.29 -10.00
CA LEU A 242 -6.28 -6.56 -10.21
C LEU A 242 -5.37 -7.75 -9.90
N GLY A 243 -4.14 -7.74 -10.42
CA GLY A 243 -3.16 -8.79 -10.16
C GLY A 243 -2.87 -8.96 -8.66
N LEU A 244 -2.71 -7.84 -7.93
CA LEU A 244 -2.55 -7.88 -6.48
C LEU A 244 -3.78 -8.45 -5.76
N ALA A 245 -4.99 -8.04 -6.16
CA ALA A 245 -6.23 -8.50 -5.54
C ALA A 245 -6.45 -10.01 -5.77
N TYR A 246 -6.24 -10.50 -6.99
CA TYR A 246 -6.29 -11.93 -7.31
C TYR A 246 -5.23 -12.74 -6.55
N LYS A 247 -3.98 -12.25 -6.49
CA LYS A 247 -2.90 -12.91 -5.74
C LYS A 247 -3.24 -13.03 -4.26
N LYS A 248 -3.78 -11.97 -3.65
CA LYS A 248 -4.19 -11.95 -2.23
C LYS A 248 -5.39 -12.86 -1.95
N LYS A 249 -6.25 -13.09 -2.95
CA LYS A 249 -7.34 -14.06 -2.90
C LYS A 249 -6.87 -15.51 -3.13
N GLY A 250 -5.64 -15.72 -3.62
CA GLY A 250 -5.10 -17.05 -3.95
C GLY A 250 -5.34 -17.49 -5.40
N MET A 251 -5.86 -16.61 -6.25
CA MET A 251 -6.10 -16.84 -7.67
C MET A 251 -4.82 -16.49 -8.46
N ILE A 252 -3.84 -17.39 -8.43
CA ILE A 252 -2.49 -17.11 -8.94
C ILE A 252 -2.44 -16.98 -10.46
N ALA A 253 -3.17 -17.84 -11.19
CA ALA A 253 -3.17 -17.81 -12.66
C ALA A 253 -3.77 -16.51 -13.21
N GLU A 254 -4.86 -16.04 -12.61
CA GLU A 254 -5.49 -14.78 -12.95
C GLU A 254 -4.59 -13.60 -12.58
N ALA A 255 -3.88 -13.67 -11.45
CA ALA A 255 -2.92 -12.65 -11.07
C ALA A 255 -1.77 -12.51 -12.09
N GLU A 256 -1.19 -13.63 -12.53
CA GLU A 256 -0.12 -13.65 -13.53
C GLU A 256 -0.57 -13.06 -14.87
N LYS A 257 -1.80 -13.37 -15.29
CA LYS A 257 -2.40 -12.80 -16.50
C LYS A 257 -2.49 -11.27 -16.41
N GLU A 258 -2.99 -10.75 -15.30
CA GLU A 258 -3.14 -9.30 -15.12
C GLU A 258 -1.78 -8.58 -14.99
N PHE A 259 -0.78 -9.20 -14.34
CA PHE A 259 0.58 -8.65 -14.29
C PHE A 259 1.27 -8.63 -15.66
N THR A 260 1.03 -9.65 -16.49
CA THR A 260 1.53 -9.68 -17.86
C THR A 260 0.92 -8.53 -18.68
N GLU A 261 -0.38 -8.29 -18.52
CA GLU A 261 -1.07 -7.19 -19.20
C GLU A 261 -0.59 -5.82 -18.71
N TYR A 262 -0.30 -5.69 -17.42
CA TYR A 262 0.32 -4.49 -16.85
C TYR A 262 1.66 -4.15 -17.52
N GLU A 263 2.58 -5.12 -17.61
CA GLU A 263 3.88 -4.89 -18.26
C GLU A 263 3.73 -4.60 -19.75
N ARG A 264 2.78 -5.26 -20.44
CA ARG A 264 2.45 -4.97 -21.84
C ARG A 264 2.03 -3.52 -22.04
N LEU A 265 1.12 -3.02 -21.20
CA LEU A 265 0.60 -1.65 -21.28
C LEU A 265 1.64 -0.60 -20.88
N LYS A 266 2.40 -0.85 -19.81
CA LYS A 266 3.48 0.02 -19.35
C LYS A 266 4.54 0.25 -20.44
N ASN A 267 4.89 -0.79 -21.17
CA ASN A 267 5.84 -0.72 -22.28
C ASN A 267 5.29 -0.05 -23.54
N GLN A 268 3.96 0.10 -23.67
CA GLN A 268 3.31 0.85 -24.76
C GLN A 268 3.12 2.34 -24.43
N SER A 269 3.18 2.70 -23.15
CA SER A 269 3.02 4.08 -22.67
C SER A 269 4.33 4.86 -22.52
N ASN A 270 5.48 4.22 -22.73
CA ASN A 270 6.82 4.81 -22.77
C ASN A 270 7.28 5.04 -24.21
#